data_AF-A3XF83-F1
#
_entry.id   AF-A3XF83-F1
#
_cell.length_a   1.000
_cell.length_b   1.000
_cell.length_c   1.000
_cell.angle_alpha   90.00
_cell.angle_beta   90.00
_cell.angle_gamma   90.00
#
_symmetry.space_group_name_H-M   'P 1'
#
loop_
_entity.id
_entity.type
_entity.pdbx_description
1 polymer ?
#
loop_
_entity_poly.entity_id
_entity_poly.type
_entity_poly.pdbx_seq_one_letter_code
_entity_poly.pdbx_strand_id
1 'polypeptide(L)'
;MKSSTIAAVFLALAAALPAKAQEYRIGNLQKQAFIVTVSGGRLGVPVGTGASFCPAQNKVFHNCAFFKGLSGFMNSEGFTPGGGTFWSKRRNERKYGVALAHGKFKRSPGRYYFTGQHVGNRFYDVGDVTYFADLAPGNVVVFPRGGVSMEEAMAYAKEQMAAKMGDQVLALKFVPGGAVSVSCDHDAPKTPCKVGKQVSLSSVSFRR
;
A
#
# COMPACT_ATOMS: atom_id res chain seq x y z
N MET A 1 6.24 -18.13 -73.28
CA MET A 1 6.19 -16.84 -72.56
C MET A 1 5.49 -17.04 -71.22
N LYS A 2 6.23 -17.12 -70.12
CA LYS A 2 5.71 -16.88 -68.76
C LYS A 2 6.79 -16.13 -67.99
N SER A 3 6.60 -14.81 -67.87
CA SER A 3 7.48 -13.93 -67.12
C SER A 3 7.11 -13.95 -65.64
N SER A 4 8.17 -13.98 -64.84
CA SER A 4 8.38 -13.52 -63.46
C SER A 4 7.36 -12.52 -62.90
N THR A 5 7.12 -12.50 -61.58
CA THR A 5 7.95 -11.75 -60.60
C THR A 5 7.37 -11.90 -59.19
N ILE A 6 8.28 -12.02 -58.23
CA ILE A 6 8.12 -12.04 -56.77
C ILE A 6 7.49 -10.72 -56.26
N ALA A 7 6.59 -10.78 -55.29
CA ALA A 7 6.38 -9.66 -54.35
C ALA A 7 5.76 -10.09 -53.02
N ALA A 8 6.50 -9.77 -51.95
CA ALA A 8 6.09 -9.37 -50.60
C ALA A 8 5.19 -10.33 -49.80
N VAL A 9 5.73 -11.06 -48.81
CA VAL A 9 6.12 -10.51 -47.49
C VAL A 9 5.07 -9.53 -46.96
N PHE A 10 3.95 -10.06 -46.48
CA PHE A 10 3.25 -9.43 -45.38
C PHE A 10 3.65 -10.16 -44.11
N LEU A 11 4.63 -9.56 -43.41
CA LEU A 11 4.74 -9.72 -41.97
C LEU A 11 3.34 -9.52 -41.40
N ALA A 12 2.75 -10.59 -40.88
CA ALA A 12 1.74 -10.47 -39.84
C ALA A 12 2.46 -9.93 -38.59
N LEU A 13 2.76 -8.63 -38.62
CA LEU A 13 3.00 -7.85 -37.42
C LEU A 13 1.64 -7.77 -36.75
N ALA A 14 1.26 -8.86 -36.07
CA ALA A 14 0.33 -8.78 -34.98
C ALA A 14 0.97 -7.79 -34.01
N ALA A 15 0.61 -6.52 -34.17
CA ALA A 15 0.83 -5.51 -33.18
C ALA A 15 0.21 -6.10 -31.91
N ALA A 16 1.08 -6.60 -31.03
CA ALA A 16 0.75 -6.95 -29.69
C ALA A 16 0.25 -5.65 -29.06
N LEU A 17 -1.06 -5.42 -29.20
CA LEU A 17 -1.76 -4.41 -28.43
C LEU A 17 -1.32 -4.67 -26.99
N PRO A 18 -0.67 -3.69 -26.32
CA PRO A 18 -0.33 -3.88 -24.93
C PRO A 18 -1.65 -4.19 -24.24
N ALA A 19 -1.71 -5.35 -23.59
CA ALA A 19 -2.87 -5.82 -22.85
C ALA A 19 -3.45 -4.60 -22.13
N LYS A 20 -4.67 -4.17 -22.53
CA LYS A 20 -5.30 -2.98 -21.96
C LYS A 20 -5.17 -3.13 -20.45
N ALA A 21 -4.43 -2.21 -19.84
CA ALA A 21 -4.24 -2.19 -18.40
C ALA A 21 -5.64 -2.32 -17.81
N GLN A 22 -5.88 -3.40 -17.07
CA GLN A 22 -7.14 -3.61 -16.39
C GLN A 22 -7.32 -2.43 -15.44
N GLU A 23 -8.19 -1.50 -15.84
CA GLU A 23 -8.44 -0.27 -15.13
C GLU A 23 -9.00 -0.64 -13.75
N TYR A 24 -8.25 -0.32 -12.69
CA TYR A 24 -8.69 -0.56 -11.32
C TYR A 24 -9.82 0.41 -10.99
N ARG A 25 -11.07 -0.04 -11.10
CA ARG A 25 -12.25 0.79 -10.85
C ARG A 25 -12.65 0.75 -9.38
N ILE A 26 -12.16 1.72 -8.61
CA ILE A 26 -12.64 1.98 -7.24
C ILE A 26 -13.65 3.13 -7.30
N GLY A 27 -14.89 2.88 -6.86
CA GLY A 27 -15.94 3.90 -6.80
C GLY A 27 -15.61 5.00 -5.77
N ASN A 28 -15.77 6.26 -6.19
CA ASN A 28 -15.60 7.47 -5.39
C ASN A 28 -14.29 7.49 -4.57
N LEU A 29 -13.15 7.64 -5.26
CA LEU A 29 -11.81 7.68 -4.67
C LEU A 29 -11.68 8.71 -3.53
N GLN A 30 -12.43 9.81 -3.59
CA GLN A 30 -12.41 10.87 -2.57
C GLN A 30 -13.02 10.43 -1.23
N LYS A 31 -13.76 9.31 -1.19
CA LYS A 31 -14.25 8.68 0.06
C LYS A 31 -13.34 7.56 0.57
N GLN A 32 -12.25 7.29 -0.12
CA GLN A 32 -11.28 6.26 0.24
C GLN A 32 -10.09 6.89 0.95
N ALA A 33 -9.43 6.10 1.79
CA ALA A 33 -8.05 6.36 2.18
C ALA A 33 -7.17 5.27 1.57
N PHE A 34 -5.93 5.62 1.24
CA PHE A 34 -4.97 4.71 0.63
C PHE A 34 -3.70 4.63 1.47
N ILE A 35 -3.15 3.44 1.59
CA ILE A 35 -1.81 3.16 2.09
C ILE A 35 -0.98 2.61 0.94
N VAL A 36 0.16 3.23 0.67
CA VAL A 36 1.07 2.82 -0.41
C VAL A 36 2.45 2.62 0.17
N THR A 37 3.04 1.44 -0.05
CA THR A 37 4.47 1.23 0.15
C THR A 37 5.18 1.20 -1.21
N VAL A 38 6.23 2.00 -1.35
CA VAL A 38 7.15 1.98 -2.50
C VAL A 38 8.50 1.43 -2.05
N SER A 39 9.03 0.42 -2.73
CA SER A 39 10.24 -0.28 -2.27
C SER A 39 11.27 -0.52 -3.37
N GLY A 40 12.54 -0.22 -3.06
CA GLY A 40 13.71 -0.69 -3.80
C GLY A 40 14.26 -2.02 -3.26
N GLY A 41 14.34 -3.06 -4.09
CA GLY A 41 15.00 -4.33 -3.74
C GLY A 41 14.10 -5.43 -3.15
N ARG A 42 14.73 -6.50 -2.61
CA ARG A 42 14.03 -7.63 -1.95
C ARG A 42 13.36 -7.14 -0.67
N LEU A 43 12.08 -6.84 -0.84
CA LEU A 43 11.10 -6.62 0.20
C LEU A 43 11.10 -7.79 1.18
N GLY A 44 11.28 -7.53 2.47
CA GLY A 44 10.58 -8.33 3.48
C GLY A 44 9.07 -8.17 3.29
N VAL A 45 8.32 -7.99 4.37
CA VAL A 45 6.86 -7.78 4.25
C VAL A 45 6.55 -6.27 4.16
N PRO A 46 6.17 -5.71 3.00
CA PRO A 46 5.75 -4.31 2.92
C PRO A 46 4.44 -4.11 3.65
N VAL A 47 4.27 -2.96 4.29
CA VAL A 47 2.96 -2.59 4.84
C VAL A 47 2.05 -2.19 3.71
N GLY A 48 0.93 -2.90 3.58
CA GLY A 48 -0.01 -2.73 2.49
C GLY A 48 -1.09 -3.80 2.61
N THR A 49 -0.98 -4.84 1.79
CA THR A 49 -1.95 -5.94 1.75
C THR A 49 -2.12 -6.61 3.12
N GLY A 50 -3.36 -6.65 3.62
CA GLY A 50 -3.68 -7.30 4.89
C GLY A 50 -3.26 -6.53 6.14
N ALA A 51 -2.75 -5.30 6.01
CA ALA A 51 -2.39 -4.46 7.13
C ALA A 51 -3.61 -3.83 7.81
N SER A 52 -3.57 -3.77 9.14
CA SER A 52 -4.59 -3.12 9.97
C SER A 52 -4.02 -1.87 10.61
N PHE A 53 -4.79 -0.77 10.53
CA PHE A 53 -4.45 0.51 11.13
C PHE A 53 -5.57 1.00 12.05
N CYS A 54 -5.22 1.28 13.31
CA CYS A 54 -6.17 1.58 14.38
C CYS A 54 -5.88 2.93 15.04
N PRO A 55 -6.91 3.72 15.39
CA PRO A 55 -6.70 4.97 16.08
C PRO A 55 -6.26 4.69 17.52
N ALA A 56 -5.48 5.61 18.09
CA ALA A 56 -5.16 5.59 19.51
C ALA A 56 -6.20 6.39 20.31
N GLN A 57 -6.44 5.96 21.55
CA GLN A 57 -7.13 6.72 22.59
C GLN A 57 -6.14 6.94 23.72
N ASN A 58 -5.98 8.19 24.17
CA ASN A 58 -5.02 8.54 25.24
C ASN A 58 -3.60 8.00 24.99
N LYS A 59 -3.13 8.09 23.73
CA LYS A 59 -1.83 7.56 23.27
C LYS A 59 -1.67 6.03 23.39
N VAL A 60 -2.76 5.28 23.53
CA VAL A 60 -2.76 3.82 23.52
C VAL A 60 -3.61 3.35 22.36
N PHE A 61 -3.10 2.43 21.53
CA PHE A 61 -3.89 1.76 20.51
C PHE A 61 -4.00 0.26 20.82
N HIS A 62 -5.05 -0.34 20.28
CA HIS A 62 -5.34 -1.77 20.36
C HIS A 62 -5.65 -2.29 18.96
N ASN A 63 -5.62 -3.61 18.77
CA ASN A 63 -6.12 -4.20 17.53
C ASN A 63 -7.62 -3.88 17.33
N CYS A 64 -7.96 -3.38 16.15
CA CYS A 64 -9.30 -2.88 15.79
C CYS A 64 -10.40 -3.94 15.81
N ALA A 65 -10.05 -5.24 15.72
CA ALA A 65 -11.02 -6.33 15.74
C ALA A 65 -11.87 -6.36 17.03
N PHE A 66 -11.47 -5.62 18.07
CA PHE A 66 -12.01 -5.76 19.41
C PHE A 66 -13.24 -4.87 19.74
N PHE A 67 -13.54 -3.80 19.01
CA PHE A 67 -14.65 -2.90 19.38
C PHE A 67 -15.65 -2.71 18.26
N LYS A 68 -16.91 -3.13 18.48
CA LYS A 68 -18.05 -2.60 17.74
C LYS A 68 -18.04 -1.07 17.91
N GLY A 69 -17.76 -0.36 16.83
CA GLY A 69 -17.58 1.08 16.82
C GLY A 69 -16.16 1.51 16.45
N LEU A 70 -15.10 0.87 16.97
CA LEU A 70 -13.68 1.11 16.62
C LEU A 70 -13.24 0.34 15.38
N SER A 71 -14.02 0.39 14.30
CA SER A 71 -13.51 -0.06 13.00
C SER A 71 -12.46 0.93 12.54
N GLY A 72 -11.17 0.64 12.74
CA GLY A 72 -10.11 1.36 12.06
C GLY A 72 -10.22 1.21 10.55
N PHE A 73 -9.12 1.47 9.84
CA PHE A 73 -8.98 0.93 8.50
C PHE A 73 -8.85 -0.60 8.63
N MET A 74 -9.98 -1.24 8.90
CA MET A 74 -10.15 -2.68 9.03
C MET A 74 -10.71 -3.17 7.72
N ASN A 75 -10.04 -4.19 7.22
CA ASN A 75 -10.32 -4.89 5.99
C ASN A 75 -10.10 -3.97 4.79
N SER A 76 -8.83 -3.89 4.35
CA SER A 76 -8.65 -4.26 2.94
C SER A 76 -9.38 -5.60 2.81
N GLU A 77 -10.54 -5.65 2.15
CA GLU A 77 -11.06 -6.94 1.68
C GLU A 77 -9.86 -7.64 1.05
N GLY A 78 -9.44 -8.73 1.66
CA GLY A 78 -8.09 -9.26 1.52
C GLY A 78 -7.76 -9.38 0.05
N PHE A 79 -6.88 -8.51 -0.45
CA PHE A 79 -6.38 -8.70 -1.79
C PHE A 79 -5.44 -9.89 -1.71
N THR A 80 -5.96 -11.04 -2.13
CA THR A 80 -5.19 -12.27 -2.31
C THR A 80 -3.87 -11.95 -3.03
N PRO A 81 -2.74 -12.55 -2.62
CA PRO A 81 -1.41 -12.32 -3.22
C PRO A 81 -1.28 -12.56 -4.74
N GLY A 82 -2.36 -12.83 -5.47
CA GLY A 82 -2.39 -13.05 -6.91
C GLY A 82 -3.15 -12.00 -7.77
N GLY A 83 -3.80 -10.99 -7.18
CA GLY A 83 -4.82 -10.20 -7.91
C GLY A 83 -4.46 -8.78 -8.40
N GLY A 84 -3.34 -8.19 -7.94
CA GLY A 84 -2.79 -6.95 -8.50
C GLY A 84 -2.87 -5.66 -7.65
N THR A 85 -2.82 -5.81 -6.33
CA THR A 85 -2.40 -4.75 -5.38
C THR A 85 -0.90 -4.69 -5.14
N PHE A 86 -0.17 -5.66 -5.68
CA PHE A 86 1.29 -5.64 -5.77
C PHE A 86 1.66 -5.37 -7.22
N TRP A 87 2.17 -4.18 -7.50
CA TRP A 87 2.69 -3.84 -8.82
C TRP A 87 4.18 -4.19 -8.81
N SER A 88 4.44 -5.44 -9.19
CA SER A 88 5.79 -5.94 -9.35
C SER A 88 6.48 -5.17 -10.48
N LYS A 89 7.77 -4.92 -10.30
CA LYS A 89 8.63 -4.40 -11.35
C LYS A 89 8.54 -5.34 -12.57
N ARG A 90 7.87 -4.93 -13.64
CA ARG A 90 8.04 -5.61 -14.94
C ARG A 90 9.47 -5.40 -15.44
N ARG A 91 9.96 -6.29 -16.31
CA ARG A 91 11.34 -6.24 -16.86
C ARG A 91 11.72 -4.87 -17.46
N ASN A 92 10.72 -4.08 -17.88
CA ASN A 92 10.88 -2.76 -18.51
C ASN A 92 10.22 -1.60 -17.70
N GLU A 93 9.70 -1.85 -16.49
CA GLU A 93 9.15 -0.79 -15.62
C GLU A 93 10.23 -0.29 -14.62
N ARG A 94 10.07 0.95 -14.13
CA ARG A 94 11.00 1.63 -13.22
C ARG A 94 11.30 0.82 -11.94
N LYS A 95 12.38 1.24 -11.26
CA LYS A 95 13.19 0.57 -10.22
C LYS A 95 12.44 -0.04 -9.01
N TYR A 96 11.18 0.30 -8.74
CA TYR A 96 10.51 0.01 -7.46
C TYR A 96 9.29 -0.90 -7.59
N GLY A 97 9.02 -1.69 -6.54
CA GLY A 97 7.74 -2.37 -6.36
C GLY A 97 6.77 -1.52 -5.55
N VAL A 98 5.48 -1.63 -5.84
CA VAL A 98 4.41 -0.93 -5.10
C VAL A 98 3.49 -1.93 -4.43
N ALA A 99 3.20 -1.74 -3.14
CA ALA A 99 2.12 -2.40 -2.44
C ALA A 99 1.05 -1.37 -2.07
N LEU A 100 -0.18 -1.58 -2.52
CA LEU A 100 -1.32 -0.69 -2.30
C LEU A 100 -2.36 -1.37 -1.40
N ALA A 101 -2.87 -0.64 -0.41
CA ALA A 101 -4.11 -0.96 0.29
C ALA A 101 -5.04 0.25 0.25
N HIS A 102 -6.34 0.00 0.11
CA HIS A 102 -7.37 1.03 0.15
C HIS A 102 -8.61 0.52 0.90
N GLY A 103 -9.46 1.44 1.33
CA GLY A 103 -10.65 1.11 2.09
C GLY A 103 -11.58 2.30 2.24
N LYS A 104 -12.89 2.00 2.31
CA LYS A 104 -13.92 3.02 2.56
C LYS A 104 -13.68 3.62 3.94
N PHE A 105 -13.46 4.92 3.98
CA PHE A 105 -13.18 5.61 5.22
C PHE A 105 -14.46 5.75 6.05
N LYS A 106 -14.62 4.90 7.07
CA LYS A 106 -15.85 4.83 7.90
C LYS A 106 -15.80 5.70 9.16
N ARG A 107 -14.65 6.32 9.46
CA ARG A 107 -14.40 7.07 10.70
C ARG A 107 -13.93 8.49 10.42
N SER A 108 -13.77 9.29 11.48
CA SER A 108 -13.21 10.63 11.40
C SER A 108 -11.75 10.60 10.93
N PRO A 109 -11.30 11.60 10.16
CA PRO A 109 -9.90 11.81 9.83
C PRO A 109 -9.02 11.83 11.09
N GLY A 110 -7.81 11.30 11.01
CA GLY A 110 -6.90 11.30 12.14
C GLY A 110 -5.69 10.39 11.97
N ARG A 111 -4.91 10.27 13.04
CA ARG A 111 -3.75 9.39 13.09
C ARG A 111 -4.14 7.97 13.48
N TYR A 112 -3.71 7.02 12.68
CA TYR A 112 -3.89 5.59 12.90
C TYR A 112 -2.52 4.91 12.96
N TYR A 113 -2.43 3.82 13.71
CA TYR A 113 -1.21 3.08 13.99
C TYR A 113 -1.34 1.66 13.48
N PHE A 114 -0.28 1.15 12.87
CA PHE A 114 -0.23 -0.23 12.41
C PHE A 114 -0.34 -1.18 13.60
N THR A 115 -1.27 -2.13 13.53
CA THR A 115 -1.55 -3.13 14.58
C THR A 115 -1.36 -4.57 14.13
N GLY A 116 -0.83 -4.76 12.93
CA GLY A 116 -0.51 -6.08 12.39
C GLY A 116 -0.90 -6.25 10.93
N GLN A 117 -0.39 -7.31 10.31
CA GLN A 117 -0.73 -7.70 8.94
C GLN A 117 -0.65 -9.22 8.72
N HIS A 118 -1.49 -9.69 7.79
CA HIS A 118 -1.39 -11.06 7.27
C HIS A 118 -0.71 -11.07 5.91
N VAL A 119 0.31 -11.92 5.76
CA VAL A 119 0.94 -12.22 4.46
C VAL A 119 1.06 -13.72 4.27
N GLY A 120 0.20 -14.23 3.37
CA GLY A 120 -0.07 -15.67 3.27
C GLY A 120 -0.57 -16.21 4.61
N ASN A 121 0.04 -17.30 5.08
CA ASN A 121 -0.31 -17.93 6.36
C ASN A 121 0.46 -17.35 7.57
N ARG A 122 1.17 -16.22 7.40
CA ARG A 122 1.94 -15.58 8.47
C ARG A 122 1.24 -14.33 8.95
N PHE A 123 1.13 -14.18 10.27
CA PHE A 123 0.78 -12.93 10.91
C PHE A 123 2.05 -12.21 11.36
N TYR A 124 2.06 -10.89 11.22
CA TYR A 124 3.12 -10.02 11.70
C TYR A 124 2.48 -9.00 12.63
N ASP A 125 2.84 -9.05 13.89
CA ASP A 125 2.40 -8.13 14.94
C ASP A 125 3.37 -6.94 15.07
N VAL A 126 2.97 -5.98 15.89
CA VAL A 126 3.74 -4.79 16.25
C VAL A 126 5.05 -5.17 16.96
N GLY A 127 6.17 -4.63 16.50
CA GLY A 127 7.45 -4.65 17.24
C GLY A 127 7.64 -3.36 18.07
N ASP A 128 8.88 -3.06 18.48
CA ASP A 128 9.20 -1.86 19.28
C ASP A 128 9.01 -0.54 18.51
N VAL A 129 8.94 -0.60 17.18
CA VAL A 129 8.68 0.56 16.31
C VAL A 129 7.63 0.16 15.30
N THR A 130 6.55 0.93 15.22
CA THR A 130 5.43 0.69 14.30
C THR A 130 5.20 1.87 13.35
N TYR A 131 4.44 1.64 12.28
CA TYR A 131 4.00 2.69 11.38
C TYR A 131 2.84 3.50 11.97
N PHE A 132 2.78 4.78 11.63
CA PHE A 132 1.57 5.58 11.73
C PHE A 132 1.20 6.18 10.37
N ALA A 133 -0.10 6.39 10.17
CA ALA A 133 -0.69 6.95 8.98
C ALA A 133 -1.72 8.02 9.35
N ASP A 134 -1.60 9.22 8.79
CA ASP A 134 -2.58 10.29 8.93
C ASP A 134 -3.67 10.11 7.86
N LEU A 135 -4.67 9.31 8.20
CA LEU A 135 -5.73 8.88 7.30
C LEU A 135 -6.85 9.92 7.24
N ALA A 136 -7.25 10.28 6.01
CA ALA A 136 -8.42 11.08 5.71
C ALA A 136 -8.99 10.65 4.34
N PRO A 137 -10.27 10.94 4.05
CA PRO A 137 -10.81 10.76 2.70
C PRO A 137 -9.97 11.53 1.68
N GLY A 138 -9.63 10.87 0.56
CA GLY A 138 -8.82 11.46 -0.51
C GLY A 138 -7.31 11.45 -0.25
N ASN A 139 -6.84 10.97 0.91
CA ASN A 139 -5.41 10.86 1.18
C ASN A 139 -4.82 9.54 0.67
N VAL A 140 -3.61 9.63 0.13
CA VAL A 140 -2.70 8.52 -0.14
C VAL A 140 -1.49 8.66 0.78
N VAL A 141 -1.44 7.84 1.82
CA VAL A 141 -0.30 7.81 2.75
C VAL A 141 0.78 6.90 2.18
N VAL A 142 1.97 7.47 1.97
CA VAL A 142 3.09 6.80 1.29
C VAL A 142 4.20 6.43 2.26
N PHE A 143 4.69 5.19 2.18
CA PHE A 143 5.81 4.66 2.94
C PHE A 143 6.96 4.25 2.00
N PRO A 144 8.09 4.98 2.00
CA PRO A 144 9.29 4.53 1.30
C PRO A 144 9.97 3.38 2.02
N ARG A 145 10.57 2.45 1.27
CA ARG A 145 11.44 1.38 1.79
C ARG A 145 12.62 1.09 0.86
N GLY A 146 13.65 0.44 1.41
CA GLY A 146 14.77 -0.05 0.62
C GLY A 146 15.62 1.07 0.03
N GLY A 147 15.86 2.13 0.81
CA GLY A 147 16.69 3.27 0.42
C GLY A 147 16.02 4.29 -0.50
N VAL A 148 14.73 4.15 -0.80
CA VAL A 148 13.96 5.14 -1.57
C VAL A 148 13.69 6.36 -0.69
N SER A 149 13.84 7.57 -1.25
CA SER A 149 13.49 8.79 -0.52
C SER A 149 11.96 8.96 -0.45
N MET A 150 11.47 9.72 0.53
CA MET A 150 10.02 9.99 0.64
C MET A 150 9.49 10.72 -0.59
N GLU A 151 10.24 11.70 -1.09
CA GLU A 151 9.88 12.46 -2.30
C GLU A 151 9.78 11.56 -3.53
N GLU A 152 10.78 10.70 -3.74
CA GLU A 152 10.81 9.75 -4.84
C GLU A 152 9.67 8.72 -4.73
N ALA A 153 9.40 8.23 -3.52
CA ALA A 153 8.30 7.31 -3.27
C ALA A 153 6.94 7.95 -3.56
N MET A 154 6.72 9.22 -3.15
CA MET A 154 5.47 9.92 -3.42
C MET A 154 5.27 10.19 -4.93
N ALA A 155 6.31 10.64 -5.62
CA ALA A 155 6.27 10.86 -7.06
C ALA A 155 5.96 9.55 -7.81
N TYR A 156 6.63 8.46 -7.42
CA TYR A 156 6.43 7.15 -8.04
C TYR A 156 5.05 6.55 -7.72
N ALA A 157 4.57 6.68 -6.47
CA ALA A 157 3.22 6.25 -6.11
C ALA A 157 2.16 6.97 -6.95
N LYS A 158 2.31 8.28 -7.15
CA LYS A 158 1.40 9.08 -7.98
C LYS A 158 1.41 8.63 -9.44
N GLU A 159 2.60 8.46 -10.03
CA GLU A 159 2.78 7.96 -11.40
C GLU A 159 2.10 6.60 -11.59
N GLN A 160 2.38 5.64 -10.70
CA GLN A 160 1.85 4.28 -10.82
C GLN A 160 0.34 4.21 -10.56
N MET A 161 -0.16 4.92 -9.55
CA MET A 161 -1.60 4.94 -9.29
C MET A 161 -2.35 5.59 -10.46
N ALA A 162 -1.87 6.67 -11.07
CA ALA A 162 -2.49 7.26 -12.26
C ALA A 162 -2.48 6.27 -13.44
N ALA A 163 -1.36 5.58 -13.69
CA ALA A 163 -1.24 4.60 -14.77
C ALA A 163 -2.17 3.37 -14.60
N LYS A 164 -2.49 2.97 -13.37
CA LYS A 164 -3.32 1.78 -13.09
C LYS A 164 -4.79 2.09 -12.80
N MET A 165 -5.09 3.29 -12.29
CA MET A 165 -6.42 3.69 -11.77
C MET A 165 -7.02 4.92 -12.47
N GLY A 166 -6.29 5.53 -13.41
CA GLY A 166 -6.68 6.70 -14.18
C GLY A 166 -6.39 8.04 -13.50
N ASP A 167 -6.55 9.13 -14.27
CA ASP A 167 -6.15 10.49 -13.88
C ASP A 167 -6.95 11.07 -12.70
N GLN A 168 -8.09 10.48 -12.34
CA GLN A 168 -8.83 10.82 -11.11
C GLN A 168 -7.99 10.69 -9.83
N VAL A 169 -6.93 9.87 -9.85
CA VAL A 169 -5.94 9.78 -8.76
C VAL A 169 -5.17 11.08 -8.56
N LEU A 170 -5.00 11.90 -9.60
CA LEU A 170 -4.24 13.14 -9.53
C LEU A 170 -4.91 14.18 -8.61
N ALA A 171 -6.21 14.03 -8.36
CA ALA A 171 -6.98 14.82 -7.40
C ALA A 171 -6.85 14.32 -5.95
N LEU A 172 -6.13 13.22 -5.70
CA LEU A 172 -5.85 12.72 -4.35
C LEU A 172 -4.64 13.43 -3.74
N LYS A 173 -4.61 13.51 -2.41
CA LYS A 173 -3.53 14.12 -1.66
C LYS A 173 -2.52 13.07 -1.21
N PHE A 174 -1.33 13.08 -1.80
CA PHE A 174 -0.22 12.22 -1.40
C PHE A 174 0.47 12.81 -0.18
N VAL A 175 0.54 12.06 0.91
CA VAL A 175 1.11 12.49 2.20
C VAL A 175 2.10 11.47 2.73
N PRO A 176 3.14 11.89 3.47
CA PRO A 176 4.11 10.96 4.04
C PRO A 176 3.47 10.16 5.19
N GLY A 177 3.73 8.86 5.20
CA GLY A 177 3.59 8.04 6.40
C GLY A 177 4.81 8.20 7.32
N GLY A 178 4.68 7.76 8.57
CA GLY A 178 5.77 7.85 9.54
C GLY A 178 5.91 6.61 10.42
N ALA A 179 6.88 6.66 11.32
CA ALA A 179 7.14 5.62 12.30
C ALA A 179 7.24 6.19 13.71
N VAL A 180 6.86 5.38 14.69
CA VAL A 180 6.85 5.76 16.10
C VAL A 180 7.33 4.58 16.95
N SER A 181 8.11 4.85 17.99
CA SER A 181 8.42 3.84 18.99
C SER A 181 7.16 3.49 19.78
N VAL A 182 7.05 2.25 20.24
CA VAL A 182 5.92 1.79 21.05
C VAL A 182 6.40 0.90 22.17
N SER A 183 5.58 0.80 23.22
CA SER A 183 5.71 -0.20 24.27
C SER A 183 4.40 -0.98 24.32
N CYS A 184 4.47 -2.26 23.97
CA CYS A 184 3.32 -3.14 23.89
C CYS A 184 3.36 -4.16 25.01
N ASP A 185 2.24 -4.33 25.70
CA ASP A 185 2.05 -5.45 26.62
C ASP A 185 1.50 -6.64 25.83
N HIS A 186 2.40 -7.52 25.40
CA HIS A 186 2.04 -8.69 24.60
C HIS A 186 1.43 -9.84 25.40
N ASP A 187 1.50 -9.76 26.73
CA ASP A 187 0.91 -10.75 27.62
C ASP A 187 -0.54 -10.38 27.97
N ALA A 188 -0.90 -9.09 27.82
CA ALA A 188 -2.25 -8.61 28.00
C ALA A 188 -3.18 -8.93 26.81
N PRO A 189 -4.49 -9.15 27.07
CA PRO A 189 -5.49 -9.28 26.02
C PRO A 189 -5.47 -8.09 25.06
N LYS A 190 -5.41 -8.38 23.75
CA LYS A 190 -5.45 -7.41 22.62
C LYS A 190 -4.26 -6.46 22.54
N THR A 191 -3.14 -6.83 23.17
CA THR A 191 -1.83 -6.20 23.01
C THR A 191 -1.90 -4.67 23.03
N PRO A 192 -2.26 -4.04 24.16
CA PRO A 192 -2.26 -2.58 24.24
C PRO A 192 -0.86 -2.05 23.98
N CYS A 193 -0.75 -1.10 23.05
CA CYS A 193 0.51 -0.47 22.68
C CYS A 193 0.47 1.02 22.98
N LYS A 194 1.38 1.47 23.84
CA LYS A 194 1.57 2.89 24.15
C LYS A 194 2.46 3.56 23.10
N VAL A 195 1.97 4.64 22.53
CA VAL A 195 2.68 5.45 21.53
C VAL A 195 3.77 6.28 22.20
N GLY A 196 5.00 6.13 21.69
CA GLY A 196 6.19 6.88 22.11
C GLY A 196 6.52 8.04 21.17
N LYS A 197 7.82 8.22 20.88
CA LYS A 197 8.33 9.31 20.04
C LYS A 197 8.41 8.91 18.57
N GLN A 198 8.30 9.88 17.68
CA GLN A 198 8.53 9.66 16.25
C GLN A 198 9.99 9.24 16.01
N VAL A 199 10.17 8.25 15.14
CA VAL A 199 11.48 7.68 14.78
C VAL A 199 11.57 7.47 13.28
N SER A 200 12.73 7.00 12.79
CA SER A 200 12.94 6.69 11.38
C SER A 200 12.06 5.53 10.92
N LEU A 201 11.52 5.63 9.70
CA LEU A 201 10.84 4.54 9.00
C LEU A 201 11.74 3.31 8.79
N SER A 202 13.06 3.50 8.71
CA SER A 202 14.03 2.40 8.59
C SER A 202 14.17 1.58 9.88
N SER A 203 13.68 2.09 11.01
CA SER A 203 13.72 1.41 12.31
C SER A 203 12.49 0.56 12.60
N VAL A 204 11.50 0.54 11.70
CA VAL A 204 10.28 -0.24 11.91
C VAL A 204 10.60 -1.73 11.99
N SER A 205 10.03 -2.38 13.00
CA SER A 205 10.20 -3.81 13.29
C SER A 205 8.84 -4.50 13.40
N PHE A 206 8.85 -5.81 13.20
CA PHE A 206 7.68 -6.66 13.34
C PHE A 206 7.99 -7.82 14.27
N ARG A 207 7.02 -8.19 15.10
CA ARG A 207 7.03 -9.45 15.82
C ARG A 207 6.32 -10.50 14.97
N ARG A 208 6.88 -11.71 14.90
CA ARG A 208 6.28 -12.84 14.16
C ARG A 208 5.59 -13.79 15.12
#